data_AF-A0A7J2HNV4-F1
#
_entry.id   AF-A0A7J2HNV4-F1
#
_cell.length_a   1.000
_cell.length_b   1.000
_cell.length_c   1.000
_cell.angle_alpha   90.00
_cell.angle_beta   90.00
_cell.angle_gamma   90.00
#
_symmetry.space_group_name_H-M   'P 1'
#
loop_
_entity.id
_entity.type
_entity.pdbx_description
1 polymer ?
#
loop_
_entity_poly.entity_id
_entity_poly.type
_entity_poly.pdbx_seq_one_letter_code
_entity_poly.pdbx_strand_id
1 'polypeptide(L)' 'KADEYKGKPTMIIMSTIKGKGVSFMENNVDFHGKAPNDEEHKIAMKELEELEKSIRES' A
#
# COMPACT_ATOMS: atom_id res chain seq x y z
N LYS A 1 -10.92 1.67 24.84
CA LYS A 1 -11.49 1.22 23.52
C LYS A 1 -12.43 2.31 22.97
N ALA A 2 -12.90 2.25 21.72
CA ALA A 2 -13.67 3.33 21.05
C ALA A 2 -14.84 3.91 21.90
N ASP A 3 -15.37 3.13 22.84
CA ASP A 3 -16.34 3.60 23.82
C ASP A 3 -15.90 4.73 24.77
N GLU A 4 -14.59 4.95 24.93
CA GLU A 4 -13.99 5.98 25.80
C GLU A 4 -13.92 7.37 25.15
N TYR A 5 -14.08 7.47 23.82
CA TYR A 5 -13.87 8.71 23.05
C TYR A 5 -15.13 9.11 22.26
N LYS A 6 -16.32 8.88 22.83
CA LYS A 6 -17.60 9.31 22.24
C LYS A 6 -17.75 10.83 22.27
N GLY A 7 -18.31 11.41 21.21
CA GLY A 7 -18.63 12.85 21.14
C GLY A 7 -17.47 13.79 20.84
N LYS A 8 -16.29 13.26 20.45
CA LYS A 8 -15.11 14.04 20.06
C LYS A 8 -14.59 13.59 18.69
N PRO A 9 -13.93 14.47 17.90
CA PRO A 9 -13.23 14.05 16.70
C PRO A 9 -12.18 13.00 17.03
N THR A 10 -12.07 11.97 16.18
CA THR A 10 -11.05 10.92 16.29
C THR A 10 -10.17 10.98 15.05
N MET A 11 -8.85 10.93 15.23
CA MET A 11 -7.87 10.82 14.15
C MET A 11 -7.04 9.57 14.36
N ILE A 12 -6.87 8.78 13.29
CA ILE A 12 -5.95 7.65 13.26
C ILE A 12 -4.73 8.08 12.47
N ILE A 13 -3.57 8.10 13.14
CA ILE A 13 -2.29 8.31 12.47
C ILE A 13 -1.75 6.93 12.10
N MET A 14 -1.90 6.56 10.83
CA MET A 14 -1.41 5.29 10.30
C MET A 14 -0.05 5.50 9.65
N SER A 15 0.98 4.83 10.17
CA SER A 15 2.26 4.71 9.48
C SER A 15 2.08 3.88 8.21
N THR A 16 2.43 4.44 7.06
CA THR A 16 2.28 3.79 5.75
C THR A 16 3.59 3.84 4.97
N ILE A 17 3.70 2.99 3.95
CA ILE A 17 4.75 3.05 2.93
C ILE A 17 4.05 3.39 1.61
N LYS A 18 4.47 4.48 0.97
CA LYS A 18 3.93 4.85 -0.34
C LYS A 18 4.37 3.80 -1.36
N GLY A 19 3.45 3.27 -2.16
CA GLY A 19 3.73 2.20 -3.12
C GLY A 19 3.90 0.82 -2.48
N LYS A 20 3.45 0.62 -1.23
CA LYS A 20 3.55 -0.68 -0.52
C LYS A 20 3.06 -1.84 -1.40
N GLY A 21 3.88 -2.89 -1.50
CA GLY A 21 3.56 -4.11 -2.23
C GLY A 21 4.13 -4.19 -3.64
N VAL A 22 4.76 -3.10 -4.14
CA VAL A 22 5.49 -3.10 -5.40
C VAL A 22 6.91 -2.58 -5.16
N SER A 23 7.91 -3.44 -5.35
CA SER A 23 9.29 -3.27 -4.91
C SER A 23 9.93 -1.96 -5.39
N PHE A 24 9.72 -1.60 -6.65
CA PHE A 24 10.29 -0.40 -7.27
C PHE A 24 9.49 0.90 -6.98
N MET A 25 8.27 0.77 -6.45
CA MET A 25 7.43 1.90 -6.07
C MET A 25 7.54 2.26 -4.58
N GLU A 26 7.97 1.33 -3.73
CA GLU A 26 8.07 1.57 -2.28
C GLU A 26 9.01 2.74 -1.96
N ASN A 27 8.47 3.75 -1.25
CA ASN A 27 9.17 4.98 -0.87
C ASN A 27 9.80 5.75 -2.06
N ASN A 28 9.26 5.56 -3.27
CA ASN A 28 9.76 6.23 -4.46
C ASN A 28 8.89 7.46 -4.81
N VAL A 29 9.53 8.64 -4.91
CA VAL A 29 8.85 9.91 -5.23
C VAL A 29 8.40 9.98 -6.69
N ASP A 30 9.11 9.32 -7.60
CA ASP A 30 8.81 9.36 -9.05
C ASP A 30 7.42 8.79 -9.34
N PHE A 31 6.96 7.84 -8.53
CA PHE A 31 5.64 7.22 -8.62
C PHE A 31 4.56 7.98 -7.82
N HIS A 32 4.72 9.28 -7.56
CA HIS A 32 3.66 10.08 -6.95
C HIS A 32 2.42 10.23 -7.82
N GLY A 33 2.63 10.45 -9.12
CA GLY A 33 1.58 10.64 -10.12
C GLY A 33 1.99 10.13 -11.49
N LYS A 34 3.10 9.39 -11.58
CA LYS A 34 3.56 8.76 -12.81
C LYS A 34 2.88 7.39 -12.94
N ALA A 35 2.25 7.16 -14.09
CA ALA A 35 1.74 5.85 -14.46
C ALA A 35 2.91 4.90 -14.79
N PRO A 36 2.83 3.61 -14.40
CA PRO A 36 3.79 2.60 -14.84
C PRO A 36 3.75 2.44 -16.37
N ASN A 37 4.89 2.14 -16.98
CA ASN A 37 4.91 1.63 -18.35
C ASN A 37 4.50 0.14 -18.41
N ASP A 38 4.38 -0.42 -19.62
CA ASP A 38 3.89 -1.79 -19.81
C ASP A 38 4.72 -2.86 -19.10
N GLU A 39 6.05 -2.70 -19.04
CA GLU A 39 6.93 -3.66 -18.36
C GLU A 39 6.87 -3.49 -16.84
N GLU A 40 6.89 -2.25 -16.34
CA GLU A 40 6.69 -1.93 -14.92
C GLU A 40 5.33 -2.45 -14.42
N HIS A 41 4.27 -2.32 -15.23
CA HIS A 41 2.94 -2.83 -14.92
C HIS A 41 2.93 -4.36 -14.75
N LYS A 42 3.55 -5.10 -15.67
CA LYS A 42 3.63 -6.57 -15.57
C LYS A 42 4.36 -7.00 -14.29
N ILE A 43 5.45 -6.32 -13.94
CA ILE A 43 6.22 -6.60 -12.72
C ILE A 43 5.35 -6.31 -11.48
N ALA A 44 4.71 -5.14 -11.44
CA ALA A 44 3.87 -4.73 -10.32
C ALA A 44 2.71 -5.71 -10.08
N MET A 45 2.02 -6.15 -11.14
CA MET A 45 0.91 -7.09 -11.02
C MET A 45 1.38 -8.45 -10.49
N LYS A 46 2.52 -8.95 -10.97
CA LYS A 46 3.10 -10.20 -10.48
C LYS A 46 3.44 -10.12 -8.99
N GLU A 47 4.10 -9.04 -8.55
CA GLU A 47 4.46 -8.85 -7.14
C GLU A 47 3.22 -8.75 -6.24
N LEU A 48 2.16 -8.09 -6.71
CA LEU A 48 0.89 -8.00 -5.99
C LEU A 48 0.18 -9.35 -5.88
N GLU A 49 0.16 -10.15 -6.95
CA GLU A 49 -0.42 -11.51 -6.94
C GLU A 49 0.33 -12.43 -5.96
N GLU A 50 1.67 -12.39 -5.97
CA GLU A 50 2.50 -13.15 -5.03
C GLU A 50 2.25 -12.72 -3.58
N LEU A 51 2.17 -11.40 -3.33
CA LEU A 51 1.85 -10.86 -2.01
C LEU A 51 0.45 -11.27 -1.55
N GLU A 52 -0.56 -11.15 -2.40
CA GLU A 52 -1.94 -11.54 -2.09
C GLU A 52 -2.02 -13.02 -1.71
N LYS A 53 -1.35 -13.89 -2.45
CA LYS A 53 -1.28 -15.32 -2.15
C LYS A 53 -0.66 -15.56 -0.77
N SER A 54 0.45 -14.92 -0.46
CA SER A 54 1.13 -15.08 0.83
C SER A 54 0.25 -14.66 2.02
N ILE A 55 -0.54 -13.60 1.85
CA ILE A 55 -1.44 -13.10 2.89
C ILE A 55 -2.60 -14.08 3.10
N ARG A 56 -3.15 -14.65 2.01
CA ARG A 56 -4.27 -15.60 2.09
C ARG A 56 -3.87 -16.95 2.68
N GLU A 57 -2.61 -17.33 2.53
CA GLU A 57 -2.06 -18.57 3.07
C GLU A 57 -1.58 -18.42 4.53
N SER A 58 -1.59 -17.20 5.08
CA SER A 58 -1.22 -16.87 6.47
C SER A 58 -2.42 -16.80 7.40
#